data_AF-A0A1H5N0A7-F1
#
_entry.id   AF-A0A1H5N0A7-F1
#
_cell.length_a   1.000
_cell.length_b   1.000
_cell.length_c   1.000
_cell.angle_alpha   90.00
_cell.angle_beta   90.00
_cell.angle_gamma   90.00
#
_symmetry.space_group_name_H-M   'P 1'
#
loop_
_entity.id
_entity.type
_entity.pdbx_description
1 polymer ?
#
loop_
_entity_poly.entity_id
_entity_poly.type
_entity_poly.pdbx_seq_one_letter_code
_entity_poly.pdbx_strand_id
1 'polypeptide(L)'
;MEISYFLAKFWGWYLLIFFFILSFNPERIKQINADLKDQKFQILIAFTAIVIGLLNVLFHNVWEPDWRFIITLLGWIALFSGLGLFIFPTHTSRKLAVINVKLIQLLYFLLFLLGVFLLNVGYQVVMY
;
A
#
# COMPACT_ATOMS: atom_id res chain seq x y z
N MET A 1 13.87 15.67 -5.90
CA MET A 1 12.54 16.34 -5.97
C MET A 1 11.65 15.73 -7.04
N GLU A 2 12.06 15.65 -8.30
CA GLU A 2 11.22 15.08 -9.37
C GLU A 2 10.74 13.66 -9.08
N ILE A 3 11.64 12.79 -8.60
CA ILE A 3 11.28 11.41 -8.26
C ILE A 3 10.30 11.31 -7.09
N SER A 4 10.40 12.25 -6.15
CA SER A 4 9.48 12.33 -5.01
C SER A 4 8.07 12.68 -5.48
N TYR A 5 7.92 13.64 -6.39
CA TYR A 5 6.62 13.97 -6.98
C TYR A 5 6.07 12.83 -7.85
N PHE A 6 6.95 12.15 -8.60
CA PHE A 6 6.55 10.95 -9.34
C PHE A 6 6.01 9.86 -8.41
N LEU A 7 6.72 9.56 -7.33
CA LEU A 7 6.29 8.58 -6.34
C LEU A 7 5.03 9.01 -5.58
N ALA A 8 4.84 10.31 -5.35
CA ALA A 8 3.58 10.85 -4.80
C ALA A 8 2.40 10.54 -5.73
N LYS A 9 2.56 10.75 -7.05
CA LYS A 9 1.55 10.39 -8.06
C LYS A 9 1.30 8.88 -8.08
N PHE A 10 2.38 8.08 -8.06
CA PHE A 10 2.30 6.61 -8.05
C PHE A 10 1.50 6.10 -6.85
N TRP A 11 1.90 6.46 -5.63
CA TRP A 11 1.24 6.03 -4.41
C TRP A 11 -0.18 6.60 -4.29
N GLY A 12 -0.38 7.85 -4.67
CA GLY A 12 -1.70 8.46 -4.67
C GLY A 12 -2.69 7.72 -5.56
N TRP A 13 -2.31 7.42 -6.81
CA TRP A 13 -3.15 6.64 -7.73
C TRP A 13 -3.33 5.20 -7.26
N TYR A 14 -2.26 4.55 -6.78
CA TYR A 14 -2.34 3.21 -6.23
C TYR A 14 -3.40 3.13 -5.12
N LEU A 15 -3.35 4.04 -4.14
CA LEU A 15 -4.30 4.08 -3.02
C LEU A 15 -5.74 4.35 -3.49
N LEU A 16 -5.96 5.29 -4.40
CA LEU A 16 -7.31 5.59 -4.91
C LEU A 16 -7.91 4.46 -5.72
N ILE A 17 -7.12 3.86 -6.63
CA ILE A 17 -7.58 2.73 -7.46
C ILE A 17 -8.00 1.56 -6.58
N PHE A 18 -7.15 1.16 -5.62
CA PHE A 18 -7.49 0.07 -4.70
C PHE A 18 -8.67 0.42 -3.79
N PHE A 19 -8.75 1.65 -3.29
CA PHE A 19 -9.90 2.11 -2.51
C PHE A 19 -11.21 1.93 -3.27
N PHE A 20 -11.31 2.42 -4.51
CA PHE A 20 -12.54 2.33 -5.28
C PHE A 20 -12.87 0.89 -5.68
N ILE A 21 -11.89 0.10 -6.12
CA ILE A 21 -12.10 -1.30 -6.50
C ILE A 21 -12.66 -2.09 -5.31
N LEU A 22 -12.05 -1.96 -4.13
CA LEU A 22 -12.42 -2.76 -2.96
C LEU A 22 -13.70 -2.24 -2.28
N SER A 23 -13.92 -0.93 -2.25
CA SER A 23 -15.14 -0.33 -1.65
C SER A 23 -16.40 -0.70 -2.41
N PHE A 24 -16.33 -0.76 -3.75
CA PHE A 24 -17.49 -1.11 -4.57
C PHE A 24 -17.62 -2.60 -4.86
N ASN A 25 -16.61 -3.42 -4.54
CA ASN A 25 -16.64 -4.86 -4.78
C ASN A 25 -16.25 -5.65 -3.51
N PRO A 26 -17.13 -5.79 -2.52
CA PRO A 26 -16.84 -6.55 -1.30
C PRO A 26 -16.53 -8.03 -1.57
N GLU A 27 -17.10 -8.61 -2.64
CA GLU A 27 -16.76 -9.97 -3.10
C GLU A 27 -15.30 -10.08 -3.55
N ARG A 28 -14.70 -9.01 -4.10
CA ARG A 28 -13.28 -8.99 -4.45
C ARG A 28 -12.39 -9.12 -3.22
N ILE A 29 -12.78 -8.52 -2.10
CA ILE A 29 -12.05 -8.64 -0.82
C ILE A 29 -12.08 -10.09 -0.35
N LYS A 30 -13.24 -10.75 -0.40
CA LYS A 30 -13.38 -12.17 -0.03
C LYS A 30 -12.53 -13.06 -0.93
N GLN A 31 -12.53 -12.80 -2.24
CA GLN A 31 -11.71 -13.53 -3.21
C GLN A 31 -10.22 -13.36 -2.93
N ILE A 32 -9.72 -12.13 -2.77
CA ILE A 32 -8.31 -11.87 -2.44
C ILE A 32 -7.92 -12.60 -1.16
N ASN A 33 -8.77 -12.58 -0.13
CA ASN A 33 -8.51 -13.31 1.11
C ASN A 33 -8.50 -14.83 0.96
N ALA A 34 -9.29 -15.38 0.02
CA ALA A 34 -9.27 -16.80 -0.31
C ALA A 34 -8.00 -17.17 -1.09
N ASP A 35 -7.66 -16.38 -2.11
CA ASP A 35 -6.46 -16.56 -2.94
C ASP A 35 -5.18 -16.38 -2.13
N LEU A 36 -5.17 -15.47 -1.15
CA LEU A 36 -4.08 -15.31 -0.18
C LEU A 36 -3.85 -16.53 0.72
N LYS A 37 -4.69 -17.58 0.68
CA LYS A 37 -4.38 -18.87 1.33
C LYS A 37 -3.61 -19.82 0.41
N ASP A 38 -3.61 -19.56 -0.89
CA ASP A 38 -2.81 -20.30 -1.86
C ASP A 38 -1.35 -19.83 -1.83
N GLN A 39 -0.43 -20.77 -1.63
CA GLN A 39 1.00 -20.46 -1.50
C GLN A 39 1.58 -19.83 -2.76
N LYS A 40 1.13 -20.23 -3.95
CA LYS A 40 1.68 -19.66 -5.21
C LYS A 40 1.26 -18.21 -5.36
N PHE A 41 0.00 -17.90 -5.06
CA PHE A 41 -0.50 -16.53 -5.07
C PHE A 41 0.20 -15.64 -4.03
N GLN A 42 0.44 -16.17 -2.82
CA GLN A 42 1.21 -15.45 -1.80
C GLN A 42 2.62 -15.09 -2.26
N ILE A 43 3.34 -16.04 -2.87
CA ILE A 43 4.71 -15.80 -3.37
C ILE A 43 4.71 -14.70 -4.45
N LEU A 44 3.73 -14.69 -5.36
CA LEU A 44 3.62 -13.66 -6.38
C LEU A 44 3.37 -12.26 -5.79
N ILE A 45 2.47 -12.15 -4.82
CA ILE A 45 2.22 -10.88 -4.11
C ILE A 45 3.46 -10.44 -3.34
N ALA A 46 4.12 -11.37 -2.65
CA ALA A 46 5.33 -11.10 -1.89
C ALA A 46 6.43 -10.54 -2.79
N PHE A 47 6.67 -11.20 -3.94
CA PHE A 47 7.67 -10.74 -4.91
C PHE A 47 7.33 -9.36 -5.48
N THR A 48 6.07 -9.12 -5.82
CA THR A 48 5.60 -7.82 -6.31
C THR A 48 5.81 -6.72 -5.27
N ALA A 49 5.46 -6.99 -4.01
CA ALA A 49 5.64 -6.04 -2.91
C ALA A 49 7.11 -5.75 -2.62
N ILE A 50 7.98 -6.78 -2.67
CA ILE A 50 9.44 -6.61 -2.53
C ILE A 50 9.98 -5.73 -3.64
N VAL A 51 9.63 -5.98 -4.91
CA VAL A 51 10.11 -5.19 -6.04
C VAL A 51 9.66 -3.73 -5.92
N ILE A 52 8.38 -3.49 -5.66
CA ILE A 52 7.85 -2.12 -5.49
C ILE A 52 8.52 -1.41 -4.33
N GLY A 53 8.62 -2.06 -3.17
CA GLY A 53 9.26 -1.51 -1.98
C GLY A 53 10.74 -1.21 -2.19
N LEU A 54 11.48 -2.13 -2.82
CA LEU A 54 12.90 -1.97 -3.10
C LEU A 54 13.15 -0.82 -4.08
N LEU A 55 12.39 -0.74 -5.18
CA LEU A 55 12.50 0.38 -6.11
C LEU A 55 12.21 1.71 -5.41
N ASN A 56 11.16 1.78 -4.59
CA ASN A 56 10.86 2.99 -3.83
C ASN A 56 12.02 3.38 -2.90
N VAL A 57 12.56 2.45 -2.11
CA VAL A 57 13.66 2.73 -1.17
C VAL A 57 14.94 3.14 -1.91
N LEU A 58 15.27 2.50 -3.03
CA LEU A 58 16.46 2.83 -3.81
C LEU A 58 16.37 4.22 -4.47
N PHE A 59 15.20 4.59 -4.98
CA PHE A 59 14.99 5.89 -5.62
C PHE A 59 14.61 7.01 -4.64
N HIS A 60 14.10 6.67 -3.46
CA HIS A 60 13.56 7.62 -2.49
C HIS A 60 13.65 7.08 -1.05
N ASN A 61 14.69 7.52 -0.33
CA ASN A 61 14.89 7.23 1.09
C ASN A 61 15.17 8.53 1.86
N VAL A 62 14.11 9.32 2.03
CA VAL A 62 14.12 10.70 2.53
C VAL A 62 13.38 10.72 3.87
N TRP A 63 14.07 11.09 4.95
CA TRP A 63 13.54 11.00 6.32
C TRP A 63 13.23 12.38 6.93
N GLU A 64 13.24 13.43 6.12
CA GLU A 64 12.81 14.76 6.50
C GLU A 64 11.33 14.78 6.92
N PRO A 65 10.95 15.55 7.96
CA PRO A 65 9.60 15.58 8.52
C PRO A 65 8.62 16.38 7.64
N ASP A 66 8.51 16.02 6.36
CA ASP A 66 7.53 16.54 5.41
C ASP A 66 6.82 15.40 4.67
N TRP A 67 6.06 15.71 3.62
CA TRP A 67 5.31 14.71 2.84
C TRP A 67 6.20 13.61 2.23
N ARG A 68 7.50 13.86 2.02
CA ARG A 68 8.44 12.87 1.48
C ARG A 68 8.67 11.73 2.45
N PHE A 69 8.51 11.97 3.76
CA PHE A 69 8.55 10.95 4.80
C PHE A 69 7.50 9.86 4.57
N ILE A 70 6.29 10.24 4.15
CA ILE A 70 5.19 9.31 3.88
C ILE A 70 5.58 8.35 2.77
N ILE A 71 6.21 8.84 1.69
CA ILE A 71 6.66 8.01 0.58
C ILE A 71 7.75 7.03 1.01
N THR A 72 8.69 7.49 1.84
CA THR A 72 9.73 6.63 2.42
C THR A 72 9.10 5.53 3.28
N LEU A 73 8.13 5.87 4.14
CA LEU A 73 7.39 4.89 4.94
C LEU A 73 6.64 3.88 4.07
N LEU A 74 5.93 4.32 3.03
CA LEU A 74 5.19 3.42 2.13
C LEU A 74 6.13 2.42 1.44
N GLY A 75 7.30 2.87 0.99
CA GLY A 75 8.33 1.98 0.42
C GLY A 75 8.83 0.93 1.40
N TRP A 76 9.20 1.35 2.61
CA TRP A 76 9.66 0.42 3.65
C TRP A 76 8.56 -0.54 4.11
N ILE A 77 7.32 -0.07 4.28
CA ILE A 77 6.17 -0.92 4.62
C ILE A 77 5.94 -1.96 3.52
N ALA A 78 5.98 -1.58 2.24
CA ALA A 78 5.82 -2.51 1.13
C ALA A 78 6.94 -3.55 1.10
N LEU A 79 8.19 -3.12 1.27
CA LEU A 79 9.36 -4.01 1.30
C LEU A 79 9.27 -5.03 2.43
N PHE A 80 9.02 -4.57 3.67
CA PHE A 80 8.93 -5.46 4.82
C PHE A 80 7.69 -6.35 4.78
N SER A 81 6.56 -5.86 4.25
CA SER A 81 5.37 -6.69 4.06
C SER A 81 5.62 -7.80 3.04
N GLY A 82 6.27 -7.48 1.92
CA GLY A 82 6.67 -8.46 0.92
C GLY A 82 7.65 -9.50 1.46
N LEU A 83 8.68 -9.08 2.20
CA LEU A 83 9.61 -9.99 2.87
C LEU A 83 8.91 -10.88 3.90
N GLY A 84 8.02 -10.30 4.72
CA GLY A 84 7.24 -11.06 5.71
C GLY A 84 6.35 -12.12 5.07
N LEU A 85 5.67 -11.79 3.96
CA LEU A 85 4.86 -12.73 3.19
C LEU A 85 5.72 -13.82 2.54
N PHE A 86 6.91 -13.47 2.05
CA PHE A 86 7.82 -14.42 1.41
C PHE A 86 8.43 -15.42 2.41
N ILE A 87 8.86 -14.94 3.58
CA ILE A 87 9.52 -15.76 4.61
C ILE A 87 8.49 -16.60 5.39
N PHE A 88 7.31 -16.04 5.68
CA PHE A 88 6.30 -16.66 6.56
C PHE A 88 4.91 -16.77 5.89
N PRO A 89 4.76 -17.60 4.84
CA PRO A 89 3.50 -17.70 4.08
C PRO A 89 2.27 -18.10 4.92
N THR A 90 2.43 -18.97 5.92
CA THR A 90 1.28 -19.62 6.60
C THR A 90 0.81 -18.95 7.89
N HIS A 91 1.57 -18.01 8.47
CA HIS A 91 1.22 -17.38 9.76
C HIS A 91 0.40 -16.08 9.64
N THR A 92 0.43 -15.42 8.48
CA THR A 92 -0.20 -14.11 8.28
C THR A 92 -1.71 -14.20 8.07
N SER A 93 -2.21 -15.28 7.46
CA SER A 93 -3.64 -15.44 7.10
C SER A 93 -4.56 -15.71 8.30
N ARG A 94 -4.04 -16.24 9.42
CA ARG A 94 -4.87 -16.58 10.60
C ARG A 94 -5.12 -15.38 11.52
N LYS A 95 -4.28 -14.34 11.49
CA LYS A 95 -4.42 -13.12 12.32
C LYS A 95 -5.43 -12.11 11.77
N LEU A 96 -5.73 -12.16 10.46
CA LEU A 96 -6.67 -11.24 9.81
C LEU A 96 -8.15 -11.52 10.16
N ALA A 97 -8.48 -12.71 10.67
CA ALA A 97 -9.86 -13.11 10.98
C ALA A 97 -10.48 -12.39 12.19
N VAL A 98 -9.70 -11.62 12.96
CA VAL A 98 -10.14 -10.97 14.21
C VAL A 98 -10.28 -9.45 14.08
N ILE A 99 -10.11 -8.89 12.88
CA ILE A 99 -10.18 -7.43 12.68
C ILE A 99 -11.64 -6.99 12.52
N ASN A 100 -12.06 -6.03 13.36
CA ASN A 100 -13.39 -5.45 13.34
C ASN A 100 -13.67 -4.78 11.97
N VAL A 101 -14.83 -5.07 11.38
CA VAL A 101 -15.27 -4.49 10.10
C VAL A 101 -15.24 -2.96 10.12
N LYS A 102 -15.61 -2.33 11.25
CA LYS A 102 -15.53 -0.86 11.40
C LYS A 102 -14.09 -0.34 11.34
N LEU A 103 -13.13 -1.09 11.89
CA LEU A 103 -11.71 -0.72 11.84
C LEU A 103 -11.16 -0.82 10.41
N ILE A 104 -11.55 -1.87 9.66
CA ILE A 104 -11.19 -2.01 8.26
C ILE A 104 -11.73 -0.83 7.44
N GLN A 105 -12.98 -0.44 7.66
CA GLN A 105 -13.61 0.66 6.97
C GLN A 105 -12.93 2.02 7.28
N LEU A 106 -12.56 2.23 8.55
CA LEU A 106 -11.78 3.40 8.97
C LEU A 106 -10.41 3.43 8.29
N LEU A 107 -9.70 2.30 8.25
CA LEU A 107 -8.40 2.19 7.59
C LEU A 107 -8.50 2.51 6.09
N TYR A 108 -9.52 1.99 5.40
CA TYR A 108 -9.73 2.31 3.98
C TYR A 108 -10.01 3.79 3.75
N PHE A 109 -10.79 4.42 4.63
CA PHE A 109 -11.05 5.85 4.54
C PHE A 109 -9.78 6.69 4.76
N LEU A 110 -8.93 6.30 5.72
CA LEU A 110 -7.63 6.96 5.93
C LEU A 110 -6.70 6.80 4.72
N LEU A 111 -6.66 5.61 4.10
CA LEU A 111 -5.89 5.37 2.88
C LEU A 111 -6.42 6.19 1.69
N PHE A 112 -7.73 6.38 1.60
CA PHE A 112 -8.32 7.28 0.59
C PHE A 112 -7.85 8.72 0.78
N LEU A 113 -7.96 9.26 2.01
CA LEU A 113 -7.50 10.61 2.31
C LEU A 113 -6.00 10.78 2.01
N LEU A 114 -5.20 9.78 2.37
CA LEU A 114 -3.77 9.76 2.08
C LEU A 114 -3.50 9.76 0.56
N GLY A 115 -4.28 8.99 -0.20
CA GLY A 115 -4.19 8.97 -1.67
C GLY A 115 -4.50 10.32 -2.29
N VAL A 116 -5.59 10.96 -1.87
CA VAL A 116 -5.96 12.32 -2.32
C VAL A 116 -4.86 13.34 -1.97
N PHE A 117 -4.35 13.29 -0.74
CA PHE A 117 -3.27 14.16 -0.29
C PHE A 117 -2.01 13.99 -1.14
N LEU A 118 -1.56 12.76 -1.39
CA LEU A 118 -0.37 12.50 -2.21
C LEU A 118 -0.56 12.91 -3.68
N LEU A 119 -1.76 12.78 -4.24
CA LEU A 119 -2.04 13.30 -5.58
C LEU A 119 -2.03 14.82 -5.62
N ASN A 120 -2.57 15.47 -4.59
CA ASN A 120 -2.53 16.92 -4.49
C ASN A 120 -1.07 17.43 -4.45
N VAL A 121 -0.22 16.81 -3.63
CA VAL A 121 1.23 17.06 -3.58
C VAL A 121 1.88 16.79 -4.95
N GLY A 122 1.59 15.64 -5.55
CA GLY A 122 2.22 15.16 -6.78
C GLY A 122 1.92 16.07 -7.99
N TYR A 123 0.67 16.51 -8.12
CA TYR A 123 0.22 17.38 -9.20
C TYR A 123 0.28 18.88 -8.85
N GLN A 124 0.61 19.23 -7.61
CA GLN A 124 0.68 20.61 -7.12
C GLN A 124 -0.62 21.38 -7.38
N VAL A 125 -1.78 20.72 -7.22
CA VAL A 125 -3.10 21.28 -7.58
C VAL A 125 -3.48 22.45 -6.68
N VAL A 126 -3.24 22.31 -5.38
CA VAL A 126 -3.40 23.38 -4.41
C VAL A 126 -2.03 23.70 -3.88
N MET A 127 -1.57 24.94 -4.09
CA MET A 127 -0.31 25.40 -3.51
C MET A 127 -0.51 25.72 -2.03
N TYR A 128 0.40 25.26 -1.18
CA TYR A 128 0.53 25.62 0.23
C TYR A 128 1.99 25.88 0.57
#